data_AF-W9C2W5-F1
#
_entry.id   AF-W9C2W5-F1
#
_cell.length_a   1.000
_cell.length_b   1.000
_cell.length_c   1.000
_cell.angle_alpha   90.00
_cell.angle_beta   90.00
_cell.angle_gamma   90.00
#
_symmetry.space_group_name_H-M   'P 1'
#
loop_
_entity.id
_entity.type
_entity.pdbx_description
1 polymer ?
#
loop_
_entity_poly.entity_id
_entity_poly.type
_entity_poly.pdbx_seq_one_letter_code
_entity_poly.pdbx_strand_id
1 'polypeptide(L)'
;MAPPGPLKSDLERQYMSSTSSTKSDVGTNNGTKKEIVVPQPSSSILLISPTNQILLLHRLHTSSSFPSAHVFPGGNLDSYHESPIPSPLSPSRHLDSDVYRLCAIRECFEECGILLARGRGTCSEDQNQDQDLRKESAAQLIHIEEEEREQARKDVHSKKRIFGDWVTSIGAEPDIAGLIPFTRWITPSNLPRRFTTQMYIYFLPLEDSSSSTSSSSSPLTQNQTQTQKQTHTPKSDNGIEHTDAAFAHCSTWLEQARKNEIILFPPQFYLMYLLAEFLVKPGVGREFSRGELEGQRREVRGFLVRDGDVDGEGGDGGRGVKWGDKVICPSPVVLGQGVGIGIGKGIGVKRADGRVVLGLDKQGPELEGSERRGDDKRVVLVKFGKEGPRDVEVWDRREVEEEGVRGEKERERDGDGDREREREENLGGGGEKGGGGAKL
;
A
#
# COMPACT_ATOMS: atom_id res chain seq x y z
N MET A 1 -21.59 -35.30 -1.47
CA MET A 1 -21.85 -33.92 -1.03
C MET A 1 -20.54 -33.33 -0.55
N ALA A 2 -19.97 -32.36 -1.26
CA ALA A 2 -18.80 -31.64 -0.76
C ALA A 2 -19.19 -30.84 0.50
N PRO A 3 -18.32 -30.76 1.52
CA PRO A 3 -18.62 -29.98 2.71
C PRO A 3 -18.81 -28.50 2.34
N PRO A 4 -19.71 -27.76 3.03
CA PRO A 4 -19.85 -26.34 2.81
C PRO A 4 -18.50 -25.65 3.05
N GLY A 5 -18.04 -24.88 2.06
CA GLY A 5 -16.79 -24.15 2.15
C GLY A 5 -16.78 -23.18 3.35
N PRO A 6 -15.58 -22.80 3.84
CA PRO A 6 -15.46 -21.94 5.02
C PRO A 6 -16.21 -20.61 4.82
N LEU A 7 -16.92 -20.17 5.87
CA LEU A 7 -17.67 -18.92 5.90
C LEU A 7 -16.74 -17.72 5.64
N LYS A 8 -17.09 -16.87 4.66
CA LYS A 8 -16.34 -15.65 4.33
C LYS A 8 -16.21 -14.73 5.54
N SER A 9 -15.00 -14.22 5.80
CA SER A 9 -14.73 -13.22 6.85
C SER A 9 -15.43 -11.89 6.52
N ASP A 10 -15.71 -11.05 7.52
CA ASP A 10 -16.36 -9.75 7.29
C ASP A 10 -15.49 -8.83 6.43
N LEU A 11 -14.17 -8.86 6.62
CA LEU A 11 -13.20 -8.14 5.80
C LEU A 11 -13.21 -8.63 4.35
N GLU A 12 -13.28 -9.94 4.15
CA GLU A 12 -13.38 -10.53 2.81
C GLU A 12 -14.69 -10.15 2.12
N ARG A 13 -15.83 -10.22 2.82
CA ARG A 13 -17.12 -9.77 2.28
C ARG A 13 -17.08 -8.30 1.88
N GLN A 14 -16.44 -7.48 2.70
CA GLN A 14 -16.28 -6.06 2.43
C GLN A 14 -15.46 -5.83 1.16
N TYR A 15 -14.29 -6.47 0.99
CA TYR A 15 -13.47 -6.27 -0.22
C TYR A 15 -14.04 -6.92 -1.49
N MET A 16 -14.81 -8.00 -1.37
CA MET A 16 -15.34 -8.76 -2.52
C MET A 16 -16.71 -8.28 -3.05
N SER A 17 -17.43 -7.45 -2.31
CA SER A 17 -18.76 -6.97 -2.72
C SER A 17 -18.63 -5.92 -3.82
N SER A 18 -18.92 -6.27 -5.07
CA SER A 18 -19.02 -5.29 -6.15
C SER A 18 -20.31 -4.47 -6.00
N THR A 19 -20.20 -3.16 -5.85
CA THR A 19 -21.29 -2.24 -6.22
C THR A 19 -20.80 -1.38 -7.37
N SER A 20 -20.69 -1.98 -8.56
CA SER A 20 -20.64 -1.21 -9.81
C SER A 20 -22.08 -0.82 -10.16
N SER A 21 -22.58 0.29 -9.61
CA SER A 21 -23.88 0.81 -9.99
C SER A 21 -23.77 1.76 -11.18
N THR A 22 -23.64 1.22 -12.38
CA THR A 22 -23.92 1.94 -13.65
C THR A 22 -24.53 1.01 -14.70
N LYS A 23 -25.86 0.91 -14.69
CA LYS A 23 -26.74 1.09 -15.86
C LYS A 23 -28.20 1.05 -15.41
N SER A 24 -28.94 2.02 -15.91
CA SER A 24 -30.39 2.19 -15.80
C SER A 24 -31.09 1.06 -16.57
N ASP A 25 -31.63 0.08 -15.85
CA ASP A 25 -32.75 -0.71 -16.36
C ASP A 25 -34.02 -0.18 -15.71
N VAL A 26 -34.94 0.29 -16.55
CA VAL A 26 -36.32 0.60 -16.18
C VAL A 26 -36.99 -0.74 -15.87
N GLY A 27 -36.92 -1.12 -14.59
CA GLY A 27 -37.52 -2.34 -14.07
C GLY A 27 -37.69 -2.21 -12.57
N THR A 28 -38.93 -2.04 -12.15
CA THR A 28 -39.41 -1.89 -10.77
C THR A 28 -38.80 -2.96 -9.84
N ASN A 29 -37.87 -2.54 -8.98
CA ASN A 29 -37.67 -3.16 -7.67
C ASN A 29 -36.99 -2.20 -6.70
N ASN A 30 -37.64 -2.02 -5.56
CA ASN A 30 -37.36 -1.00 -4.54
C ASN A 30 -36.18 -1.43 -3.65
N GLY A 31 -34.96 -1.49 -4.22
CA GLY A 31 -33.72 -1.65 -3.48
C GLY A 31 -33.10 -0.29 -3.20
N THR A 32 -33.05 0.13 -1.94
CA THR A 32 -32.38 1.37 -1.53
C THR A 32 -30.91 1.32 -1.98
N LYS A 33 -30.51 2.22 -2.90
CA LYS A 33 -29.10 2.40 -3.26
C LYS A 33 -28.33 2.74 -1.98
N LYS A 34 -27.42 1.86 -1.55
CA LYS A 34 -26.56 2.12 -0.40
C LYS A 34 -25.65 3.30 -0.76
N GLU A 35 -25.77 4.39 0.00
CA GLU A 35 -24.98 5.60 -0.20
C GLU A 35 -23.49 5.30 0.02
N ILE A 36 -22.64 5.71 -0.92
CA ILE A 36 -21.19 5.50 -0.86
C ILE A 36 -20.62 6.51 0.14
N VAL A 37 -19.95 6.02 1.19
CA VAL A 37 -19.33 6.88 2.22
C VAL A 37 -18.22 7.72 1.61
N VAL A 38 -18.21 9.02 1.86
CA VAL A 38 -17.15 9.93 1.37
C VAL A 38 -15.80 9.57 2.01
N PRO A 39 -14.72 9.42 1.22
CA PRO A 39 -13.40 9.12 1.77
C PRO A 39 -12.81 10.32 2.53
N GLN A 40 -12.25 10.04 3.71
CA GLN A 40 -11.55 11.03 4.53
C GLN A 40 -10.17 11.37 3.94
N PRO A 41 -9.77 12.65 3.89
CA PRO A 41 -8.50 13.05 3.33
C PRO A 41 -7.38 12.70 4.31
N SER A 42 -6.33 12.04 3.82
CA SER A 42 -5.20 11.57 4.64
C SER A 42 -3.88 11.63 3.89
N SER A 43 -2.78 11.58 4.62
CA SER A 43 -1.42 11.50 4.10
C SER A 43 -0.63 10.40 4.79
N SER A 44 0.36 9.85 4.08
CA SER A 44 1.29 8.88 4.67
C SER A 44 2.67 8.98 4.03
N ILE A 45 3.72 8.70 4.82
CA ILE A 45 5.12 8.80 4.42
C ILE A 45 5.79 7.42 4.43
N LEU A 46 6.35 7.03 3.28
CA LEU A 46 7.35 6.00 3.16
C LEU A 46 8.71 6.61 3.51
N LEU A 47 9.05 6.58 4.80
CA LEU A 47 10.28 7.18 5.31
C LEU A 47 11.46 6.23 5.11
N ILE A 48 12.45 6.68 4.34
CA ILE A 48 13.64 5.90 3.98
C ILE A 48 14.84 6.40 4.77
N SER A 49 15.50 5.49 5.49
CA SER A 49 16.68 5.76 6.31
C SER A 49 17.91 6.14 5.48
N PRO A 50 18.98 6.65 6.12
CA PRO A 50 20.28 6.85 5.47
C PRO A 50 20.82 5.58 4.81
N THR A 51 20.47 4.39 5.31
CA THR A 51 20.88 3.08 4.79
C THR A 51 19.85 2.44 3.84
N ASN A 52 18.93 3.24 3.30
CA ASN A 52 17.87 2.80 2.38
C ASN A 52 16.93 1.72 2.94
N GLN A 53 16.70 1.74 4.25
CA GLN A 53 15.68 0.93 4.92
C GLN A 53 14.39 1.73 5.08
N ILE A 54 13.24 1.08 5.06
CA ILE A 54 11.93 1.73 5.21
C ILE A 54 11.39 1.57 6.64
N LEU A 55 10.83 2.64 7.19
CA LEU A 55 10.16 2.66 8.48
C LEU A 55 8.77 2.02 8.39
N LEU A 56 8.49 1.07 9.27
CA LEU A 56 7.12 0.64 9.58
C LEU A 56 6.82 0.84 11.07
N LEU A 57 5.56 1.18 11.32
CA LEU A 57 4.94 1.29 12.63
C LEU A 57 4.03 0.09 12.86
N HIS A 58 4.07 -0.49 14.05
CA HIS A 58 3.25 -1.62 14.45
C HIS A 58 2.26 -1.20 15.53
N ARG A 59 0.97 -1.17 15.19
CA ARG A 59 -0.09 -0.74 16.13
C ARG A 59 -0.51 -1.89 17.06
N LEU A 60 -0.20 -1.79 18.36
CA LEU A 60 -0.60 -2.79 19.35
C LEU A 60 -2.06 -2.63 19.79
N HIS A 61 -2.93 -3.50 19.27
CA HIS A 61 -4.16 -4.06 19.86
C HIS A 61 -5.20 -3.16 20.59
N THR A 62 -5.26 -1.84 20.39
CA THR A 62 -6.36 -1.01 20.95
C THR A 62 -7.12 -0.15 19.94
N SER A 63 -6.69 -0.08 18.68
CA SER A 63 -7.38 0.74 17.67
C SER A 63 -8.54 0.00 16.97
N SER A 64 -9.63 0.70 16.69
CA SER A 64 -10.80 0.17 15.97
C SER A 64 -10.59 -0.05 14.46
N SER A 65 -9.40 0.26 13.95
CA SER A 65 -9.00 0.11 12.54
C SER A 65 -7.64 -0.62 12.47
N PHE A 66 -7.59 -1.83 11.91
CA PHE A 66 -6.34 -2.56 11.61
C PHE A 66 -5.51 -3.02 12.85
N PRO A 67 -6.06 -3.88 13.73
CA PRO A 67 -5.29 -4.44 14.84
C PRO A 67 -4.07 -5.24 14.31
N SER A 68 -2.89 -5.01 14.92
CA SER A 68 -1.64 -5.73 14.62
C SER A 68 -1.07 -5.53 13.21
N ALA A 69 -1.51 -4.48 12.51
CA ALA A 69 -0.98 -4.13 11.20
C ALA A 69 0.34 -3.37 11.31
N HIS A 70 1.24 -3.67 10.38
CA HIS A 70 2.41 -2.84 10.11
C HIS A 70 2.03 -1.82 9.03
N VAL A 71 2.25 -0.54 9.34
CA VAL A 71 1.82 0.59 8.51
C VAL A 71 2.93 1.62 8.37
N PHE A 72 2.89 2.39 7.29
CA PHE A 72 3.68 3.61 7.21
C PHE A 72 3.11 4.66 8.16
N PRO A 73 3.94 5.58 8.70
CA PRO A 73 3.43 6.74 9.41
C PRO A 73 2.40 7.51 8.59
N GLY A 74 1.29 7.91 9.19
CA GLY A 74 0.26 8.65 8.49
C GLY A 74 -1.11 8.68 9.17
N GLY A 75 -1.93 9.62 8.73
CA GLY A 75 -3.24 9.86 9.31
C GLY A 75 -4.05 10.89 8.52
N ASN A 76 -5.14 11.35 9.13
CA ASN A 76 -6.08 12.27 8.49
C ASN A 76 -5.57 13.71 8.55
N LEU A 77 -5.98 14.52 7.57
CA LEU A 77 -5.87 15.96 7.70
C LEU A 77 -6.75 16.43 8.87
N ASP A 78 -6.25 17.38 9.64
CA ASP A 78 -6.91 17.94 10.81
C ASP A 78 -7.03 19.46 10.69
N SER A 79 -8.24 20.01 10.73
CA SER A 79 -8.45 21.44 10.54
C SER A 79 -7.76 22.31 11.59
N TYR A 80 -7.37 21.74 12.73
CA TYR A 80 -6.58 22.43 13.74
C TYR A 80 -5.13 22.69 13.27
N HIS A 81 -4.57 21.78 12.48
CA HIS A 81 -3.18 21.86 11.99
C HIS A 81 -3.08 22.30 10.53
N GLU A 82 -3.99 21.81 9.68
CA GLU A 82 -4.02 22.06 8.25
C GLU A 82 -5.35 22.69 7.84
N SER A 83 -5.32 23.94 7.38
CA SER A 83 -6.52 24.65 6.93
C SER A 83 -6.22 25.53 5.71
N PRO A 84 -7.14 25.60 4.72
CA PRO A 84 -8.41 24.88 4.64
C PRO A 84 -8.26 23.44 4.13
N ILE A 85 -9.02 22.51 4.71
CA ILE A 85 -9.15 21.15 4.15
C ILE A 85 -10.07 21.22 2.91
N PRO A 86 -9.66 20.68 1.74
CA PRO A 86 -10.50 20.65 0.54
C PRO A 86 -11.87 19.99 0.79
N SER A 87 -12.96 20.59 0.32
CA SER A 87 -14.31 20.04 0.52
C SER A 87 -14.50 18.68 -0.20
N PRO A 88 -15.43 17.82 0.24
CA PRO A 88 -15.75 16.55 -0.42
C PRO A 88 -16.02 16.62 -1.92
N LEU A 89 -16.58 17.74 -2.39
CA LEU A 89 -16.96 17.95 -3.80
C LEU A 89 -15.84 18.61 -4.62
N SER A 90 -14.76 19.04 -3.99
CA SER A 90 -13.67 19.73 -4.69
C SER A 90 -12.72 18.72 -5.32
N PRO A 91 -12.37 18.86 -6.62
CA PRO A 91 -11.33 18.03 -7.24
C PRO A 91 -9.99 18.08 -6.49
N SER A 92 -9.67 19.20 -5.84
CA SER A 92 -8.44 19.35 -5.06
C SER A 92 -8.35 18.42 -3.85
N ARG A 93 -9.48 17.82 -3.41
CA ARG A 93 -9.48 16.76 -2.39
C ARG A 93 -8.66 15.55 -2.82
N HIS A 94 -8.48 15.32 -4.11
CA HIS A 94 -7.71 14.18 -4.60
C HIS A 94 -6.38 14.60 -5.20
N LEU A 95 -5.96 15.86 -5.07
CA LEU A 95 -4.68 16.37 -5.58
C LEU A 95 -3.66 16.51 -4.44
N ASP A 96 -2.39 16.36 -4.79
CA ASP A 96 -1.29 16.77 -3.91
C ASP A 96 -1.38 18.28 -3.62
N SER A 97 -1.02 18.68 -2.41
CA SER A 97 -0.98 20.08 -1.99
C SER A 97 -0.19 20.24 -0.69
N ASP A 98 0.15 21.48 -0.35
CA ASP A 98 0.91 21.80 0.86
C ASP A 98 0.21 21.31 2.14
N VAL A 99 -1.13 21.29 2.18
CA VAL A 99 -1.87 20.76 3.33
C VAL A 99 -1.71 19.25 3.47
N TYR A 100 -1.65 18.50 2.36
CA TYR A 100 -1.35 17.06 2.41
C TYR A 100 0.10 16.82 2.84
N ARG A 101 1.05 17.61 2.33
CA ARG A 101 2.48 17.52 2.66
C ARG A 101 2.73 17.83 4.14
N LEU A 102 2.11 18.89 4.66
CA LEU A 102 2.20 19.27 6.07
C LEU A 102 1.61 18.18 6.98
N CYS A 103 0.43 17.65 6.64
CA CYS A 103 -0.19 16.54 7.37
C CYS A 103 0.73 15.31 7.40
N ALA A 104 1.37 14.98 6.29
CA ALA A 104 2.29 13.84 6.23
C ALA A 104 3.45 13.99 7.24
N ILE A 105 4.06 15.18 7.30
CA ILE A 105 5.16 15.47 8.23
C ILE A 105 4.69 15.51 9.67
N ARG A 106 3.53 16.12 9.95
CA ARG A 106 2.92 16.16 11.28
C ARG A 106 2.66 14.75 11.80
N GLU A 107 1.99 13.91 11.02
CA GLU A 107 1.67 12.53 11.40
C GLU A 107 2.94 11.70 11.66
N CYS A 108 3.97 11.87 10.82
CA CYS A 108 5.27 11.25 11.07
C CYS A 108 5.86 11.67 12.42
N PHE A 109 5.79 12.97 12.74
CA PHE A 109 6.25 13.47 14.03
C PHE A 109 5.42 12.95 15.21
N GLU A 110 4.09 12.94 15.11
CA GLU A 110 3.20 12.45 16.15
C GLU A 110 3.36 10.94 16.41
N GLU A 111 3.45 10.12 15.36
CA GLU A 111 3.44 8.67 15.52
C GLU A 111 4.82 8.08 15.87
N CYS A 112 5.91 8.67 15.39
CA CYS A 112 7.25 8.12 15.63
C CYS A 112 8.29 9.12 16.15
N GLY A 113 7.93 10.39 16.33
CA GLY A 113 8.79 11.41 16.90
C GLY A 113 9.89 11.92 15.96
N ILE A 114 9.92 11.49 14.70
CA ILE A 114 10.89 11.95 13.70
C ILE A 114 10.39 13.28 13.12
N LEU A 115 11.16 14.35 13.33
CA LEU A 115 10.84 15.68 12.82
C LEU A 115 11.49 15.91 11.46
N LEU A 116 10.67 16.12 10.43
CA LEU A 116 11.12 16.48 9.08
C LEU A 116 11.00 18.00 8.91
N ALA A 117 11.97 18.74 9.45
CA ALA A 117 12.03 20.20 9.36
C ALA A 117 13.46 20.69 9.09
N ARG A 118 13.57 21.78 8.33
CA ARG A 118 14.83 22.44 7.97
C ARG A 118 14.94 23.81 8.63
N GLY A 119 16.16 24.24 8.96
CA GLY A 119 16.39 25.57 9.54
C GLY A 119 16.04 26.67 8.53
N ARG A 120 15.37 27.74 8.97
CA ARG A 120 15.07 28.89 8.11
C ARG A 120 16.38 29.53 7.61
N GLY A 121 16.50 29.72 6.30
CA GLY A 121 17.68 30.33 5.66
C GLY A 121 18.71 29.34 5.08
N THR A 122 18.45 28.03 5.12
CA THR A 122 19.29 27.00 4.47
C THR A 122 19.03 26.85 2.97
N CYS A 123 18.01 27.52 2.42
CA CYS A 123 17.76 27.59 0.99
C CYS A 123 18.52 28.77 0.37
N SER A 124 19.70 28.53 -0.18
CA SER A 124 20.35 29.49 -1.07
C SER A 124 19.57 29.59 -2.38
N GLU A 125 19.05 30.79 -2.69
CA GLU A 125 18.44 31.15 -3.98
C GLU A 125 19.51 31.22 -5.09
N ASP A 126 20.10 30.10 -5.50
CA ASP A 126 20.97 30.06 -6.67
C ASP A 126 20.17 29.59 -7.91
N GLN A 127 19.85 30.53 -8.79
CA GLN A 127 19.10 30.35 -10.05
C GLN A 127 19.92 29.70 -11.19
N ASN A 128 20.75 28.70 -10.91
CA ASN A 128 21.46 27.96 -11.96
C ASN A 128 20.89 26.56 -12.18
N GLN A 129 20.72 26.22 -13.46
CA GLN A 129 19.89 25.14 -14.02
C GLN A 129 20.46 23.72 -13.85
N ASP A 130 21.36 23.52 -12.87
CA ASP A 130 22.03 22.24 -12.58
C ASP A 130 21.61 21.74 -11.17
N GLN A 131 20.30 21.74 -10.93
CA GLN A 131 19.68 21.69 -9.59
C GLN A 131 19.54 20.29 -8.95
N ASP A 132 19.66 19.19 -9.69
CA ASP A 132 19.21 17.89 -9.19
C ASP A 132 20.22 17.16 -8.28
N LEU A 133 21.50 17.55 -8.31
CA LEU A 133 22.56 16.88 -7.53
C LEU A 133 22.96 17.64 -6.26
N ARG A 134 22.69 18.94 -6.14
CA ARG A 134 23.11 19.75 -4.99
C ARG A 134 22.11 19.82 -3.83
N LYS A 135 20.84 19.47 -4.06
CA LYS A 135 19.80 19.54 -3.00
C LYS A 135 19.91 18.44 -1.94
N GLU A 136 20.53 17.29 -2.25
CA GLU A 136 20.69 16.21 -1.27
C GLU A 136 21.77 16.48 -0.21
N SER A 137 22.69 17.43 -0.44
CA SER A 137 23.80 17.70 0.50
C SER A 137 23.61 18.93 1.41
N ALA A 138 22.48 19.65 1.35
CA ALA A 138 22.38 20.98 2.01
C ALA A 138 21.15 21.20 2.91
N ALA A 139 20.11 20.37 2.86
CA ALA A 139 18.99 20.47 3.80
C ALA A 139 19.27 19.63 5.04
N GLN A 140 20.16 20.11 5.91
CA GLN A 140 20.37 19.48 7.21
C GLN A 140 19.07 19.62 8.03
N LEU A 141 18.42 18.49 8.32
CA LEU A 141 17.27 18.45 9.21
C LEU A 141 17.68 18.99 10.58
N ILE A 142 16.82 19.81 11.18
CA ILE A 142 17.10 20.38 12.50
C ILE A 142 17.10 19.28 13.56
N HIS A 143 18.00 19.41 14.53
CA HIS A 143 18.02 18.58 15.71
C HIS A 143 17.44 19.36 16.89
N ILE A 144 16.56 18.72 17.66
CA ILE A 144 15.97 19.26 18.89
C ILE A 144 16.28 18.27 20.01
N GLU A 145 16.54 18.80 21.20
CA GLU A 145 16.72 17.99 22.41
C GLU A 145 15.53 17.05 22.66
N GLU A 146 15.82 15.85 23.16
CA GLU A 146 14.84 14.76 23.27
C GLU A 146 13.62 15.15 24.12
N GLU A 147 13.83 15.85 25.23
CA GLU A 147 12.76 16.28 26.15
C GLU A 147 11.83 17.31 25.51
N GLU A 148 12.39 18.33 24.84
CA GLU A 148 11.61 19.34 24.13
C GLU A 148 10.83 18.72 22.97
N ARG A 149 11.47 17.83 22.21
CA ARG A 149 10.85 17.10 21.09
C ARG A 149 9.67 16.26 21.57
N GLU A 150 9.82 15.52 22.67
CA GLU A 150 8.76 14.67 23.22
C GLU A 150 7.61 15.49 23.82
N GLN A 151 7.92 16.60 24.50
CA GLN A 151 6.88 17.51 24.99
C GLN A 151 6.08 18.15 23.84
N ALA A 152 6.77 18.61 22.80
CA ALA A 152 6.13 19.17 21.62
C ALA A 152 5.27 18.13 20.89
N ARG A 153 5.74 16.89 20.79
CA ARG A 153 4.98 15.77 20.23
C ARG A 153 3.65 15.56 20.96
N LYS A 154 3.67 15.55 22.30
CA LYS A 154 2.46 15.44 23.13
C LYS A 154 1.53 16.64 22.97
N ASP A 155 2.07 17.85 22.91
CA ASP A 155 1.29 19.08 22.75
C ASP A 155 0.61 19.16 21.37
N VAL A 156 1.33 18.75 20.31
CA VAL A 156 0.81 18.70 18.94
C VAL A 156 -0.31 17.64 18.85
N HIS A 157 -0.03 16.41 19.28
CA HIS A 157 -1.01 15.32 19.26
C HIS A 157 -2.29 15.65 20.07
N SER A 158 -2.13 16.30 21.22
CA SER A 158 -3.27 16.72 22.07
C SER A 158 -3.92 18.03 21.64
N LYS A 159 -3.57 18.59 20.47
CA LYS A 159 -4.10 19.83 19.91
C LYS A 159 -3.99 21.04 20.85
N LYS A 160 -2.91 21.09 21.63
CA LYS A 160 -2.54 22.25 22.45
C LYS A 160 -1.62 23.21 21.71
N ARG A 161 -0.96 22.73 20.66
CA ARG A 161 0.00 23.48 19.86
C ARG A 161 -0.16 23.14 18.38
N ILE A 162 -0.29 24.15 17.53
CA ILE A 162 -0.31 23.97 16.07
C ILE A 162 1.10 23.57 15.61
N PHE A 163 1.23 22.44 14.89
CA PHE A 163 2.50 21.90 14.43
C PHE A 163 3.33 22.92 13.63
N GLY A 164 2.74 23.57 12.62
CA GLY A 164 3.44 24.56 11.79
C GLY A 164 3.97 25.76 12.59
N ASP A 165 3.17 26.26 13.54
CA ASP A 165 3.55 27.37 14.42
C ASP A 165 4.69 26.98 15.36
N TRP A 166 4.65 25.76 15.89
CA TRP A 166 5.73 25.23 16.71
C TRP A 166 7.04 25.13 15.95
N VAL A 167 7.03 24.50 14.78
CA VAL A 167 8.24 24.37 13.94
C VAL A 167 8.79 25.76 13.57
N THR A 168 7.90 26.72 13.33
CA THR A 168 8.28 28.12 13.13
C THR A 168 8.93 28.75 14.37
N SER A 169 8.39 28.49 15.56
CA SER A 169 8.87 29.06 16.84
C SER A 169 10.29 28.65 17.20
N ILE A 170 10.72 27.48 16.74
CA ILE A 170 12.09 26.96 16.91
C ILE A 170 13.03 27.35 15.77
N GLY A 171 12.63 28.32 14.92
CA GLY A 171 13.46 28.84 13.83
C GLY A 171 13.55 27.92 12.61
N ALA A 172 12.61 26.99 12.45
CA ALA A 172 12.60 26.03 11.35
C ALA A 172 11.32 26.14 10.50
N GLU A 173 11.25 25.31 9.46
CA GLU A 173 10.06 25.11 8.65
C GLU A 173 9.92 23.62 8.28
N PRO A 174 8.69 23.08 8.18
CA PRO A 174 8.48 21.71 7.72
C PRO A 174 9.08 21.49 6.33
N ASP A 175 9.79 20.39 6.13
CA ASP A 175 10.43 20.09 4.84
C ASP A 175 9.47 19.48 3.82
N ILE A 176 8.44 20.24 3.46
CA ILE A 176 7.42 19.83 2.47
C ILE A 176 8.01 19.60 1.07
N ALA A 177 9.16 20.22 0.76
CA ALA A 177 9.85 20.07 -0.52
C ALA A 177 10.61 18.74 -0.62
N GLY A 178 11.06 18.19 0.50
CA GLY A 178 11.69 16.86 0.56
C GLY A 178 10.71 15.69 0.31
N LEU A 179 9.40 15.93 0.43
CA LEU A 179 8.38 14.94 0.09
C LEU A 179 8.23 14.76 -1.42
N ILE A 180 8.42 13.53 -1.89
CA ILE A 180 8.20 13.15 -3.28
C ILE A 180 6.83 12.49 -3.39
N PRO A 181 5.87 13.04 -4.15
CA PRO A 181 4.57 12.39 -4.36
C PRO A 181 4.76 11.00 -4.99
N PHE A 182 4.20 9.96 -4.38
CA PHE A 182 4.30 8.60 -4.89
C PHE A 182 3.03 8.10 -5.55
N THR A 183 1.87 8.12 -4.90
CA THR A 183 0.59 7.74 -5.51
C THR A 183 -0.54 8.05 -4.54
N ARG A 184 -1.76 8.23 -5.05
CA ARG A 184 -2.95 8.33 -4.21
C ARG A 184 -3.65 6.98 -4.11
N TRP A 185 -4.08 6.61 -2.91
CA TRP A 185 -4.90 5.42 -2.67
C TRP A 185 -6.27 5.82 -2.17
N ILE A 186 -7.31 5.31 -2.83
CA ILE A 186 -8.70 5.51 -2.41
C ILE A 186 -9.25 4.18 -1.92
N THR A 187 -9.75 4.17 -0.70
CA THR A 187 -10.36 2.96 -0.14
C THR A 187 -11.59 2.56 -0.97
N PRO A 188 -11.76 1.28 -1.30
CA PRO A 188 -12.90 0.78 -2.08
C PRO A 188 -14.28 1.21 -1.54
N SER A 189 -15.25 1.43 -2.43
CA SER A 189 -16.58 1.99 -2.12
C SER A 189 -17.48 1.10 -1.27
N ASN A 190 -17.15 -0.19 -1.20
CA ASN A 190 -17.85 -1.20 -0.41
C ASN A 190 -17.43 -1.22 1.07
N LEU A 191 -16.35 -0.52 1.44
CA LEU A 191 -15.86 -0.42 2.82
C LEU A 191 -16.56 0.72 3.58
N PRO A 192 -16.92 0.52 4.86
CA PRO A 192 -17.64 1.54 5.64
C PRO A 192 -16.75 2.69 6.12
N ARG A 193 -15.45 2.45 6.27
CA ARG A 193 -14.44 3.47 6.56
C ARG A 193 -13.58 3.62 5.32
N ARG A 194 -13.53 4.84 4.79
CA ARG A 194 -12.83 5.14 3.54
C ARG A 194 -11.90 6.31 3.69
N PHE A 195 -10.78 6.24 2.99
CA PHE A 195 -9.72 7.24 2.98
C PHE A 195 -9.32 7.54 1.54
N THR A 196 -8.88 8.77 1.30
CA THR A 196 -8.18 9.21 0.09
C THR A 196 -6.81 9.68 0.53
N THR A 197 -5.85 8.75 0.48
CA THR A 197 -4.53 8.91 1.10
C THR A 197 -3.50 9.28 0.05
N GLN A 198 -2.84 10.43 0.21
CA GLN A 198 -1.65 10.76 -0.58
C GLN A 198 -0.42 10.09 0.04
N MET A 199 0.23 9.22 -0.73
CA MET A 199 1.48 8.58 -0.32
C MET A 199 2.66 9.43 -0.79
N TYR A 200 3.64 9.63 0.09
CA TYR A 200 4.90 10.30 -0.22
C TYR A 200 6.09 9.40 0.09
N ILE A 201 7.19 9.60 -0.61
CA ILE A 201 8.50 9.07 -0.21
C ILE A 201 9.31 10.23 0.36
N TYR A 202 9.99 10.00 1.47
CA TYR A 202 10.95 10.92 2.05
C TYR A 202 12.26 10.19 2.32
N PHE A 203 13.37 10.69 1.77
CA PHE A 203 14.70 10.15 2.03
C PHE A 203 15.39 10.97 3.12
N LEU A 204 15.68 10.35 4.26
CA LEU A 204 16.54 10.96 5.26
C LEU A 204 17.94 11.19 4.65
N PRO A 205 18.65 12.28 5.01
CA PRO A 205 19.99 12.56 4.49
C PRO A 205 20.92 11.36 4.63
N LEU A 206 21.78 11.13 3.62
CA LEU A 206 22.84 10.13 3.77
C LEU A 206 23.83 10.60 4.83
N GLU A 207 24.39 9.66 5.59
CA GLU A 207 25.45 9.98 6.54
C GLU A 207 26.73 10.35 5.79
N ASP A 208 27.37 11.44 6.20
CA ASP A 208 28.69 11.79 5.70
C ASP A 208 29.74 10.89 6.32
N SER A 209 30.63 10.35 5.48
CA SER A 209 31.75 9.51 5.89
C SER A 209 32.70 10.19 6.90
N SER A 210 32.67 11.52 7.02
CA SER A 210 33.46 12.29 8.00
C SER A 210 32.97 12.17 9.44
N SER A 211 31.75 11.67 9.67
CA SER A 211 31.21 11.40 11.01
C SER A 211 31.72 10.08 11.63
N SER A 212 32.40 9.24 10.84
CA SER A 212 32.83 7.88 11.21
C SER A 212 34.11 7.79 12.05
N THR A 213 34.60 8.89 12.64
CA THR A 213 35.72 8.84 13.61
C THR A 213 35.23 8.72 15.05
N SER A 214 34.46 7.67 15.36
CA SER A 214 34.36 7.03 16.70
C SER A 214 33.21 6.02 16.73
N SER A 215 33.47 4.79 16.27
CA SER A 215 33.10 3.51 16.91
C SER A 215 32.99 2.39 15.88
N SER A 216 33.96 1.49 15.90
CA SER A 216 33.88 0.18 15.28
C SER A 216 32.85 -0.66 16.05
N SER A 217 31.72 -1.04 15.43
CA SER A 217 30.77 -1.98 16.01
C SER A 217 30.76 -3.30 15.22
N SER A 218 31.19 -4.35 15.91
CA SER A 218 30.88 -5.76 15.62
C SER A 218 29.58 -6.15 16.37
N PRO A 219 28.95 -7.29 16.05
CA PRO A 219 27.49 -7.44 16.05
C PRO A 219 26.88 -7.58 17.44
N LEU A 220 25.80 -6.82 17.70
CA LEU A 220 25.07 -6.79 18.97
C LEU A 220 24.15 -8.02 19.12
N THR A 221 24.53 -8.91 20.03
CA THR A 221 23.61 -9.76 20.79
C THR A 221 23.69 -9.37 22.27
N GLN A 222 22.53 -9.06 22.84
CA GLN A 222 22.16 -9.00 24.26
C GLN A 222 22.89 -8.07 25.25
N ASN A 223 22.05 -7.19 25.83
CA ASN A 223 22.01 -6.70 27.21
C ASN A 223 23.13 -5.80 27.76
N GLN A 224 22.65 -4.68 28.32
CA GLN A 224 23.20 -3.78 29.35
C GLN A 224 23.61 -2.36 28.89
N THR A 225 22.77 -1.42 29.32
CA THR A 225 23.03 -0.07 29.84
C THR A 225 24.28 0.72 29.45
N GLN A 226 24.00 1.98 29.06
CA GLN A 226 24.78 3.23 29.18
C GLN A 226 25.70 3.67 28.01
N THR A 227 25.16 4.66 27.28
CA THR A 227 25.79 5.95 26.91
C THR A 227 26.51 6.10 25.55
N GLN A 228 25.89 6.97 24.71
CA GLN A 228 26.43 7.85 23.65
C GLN A 228 26.94 7.26 22.31
N LYS A 229 26.06 7.24 21.30
CA LYS A 229 25.92 8.24 20.22
C LYS A 229 24.72 7.76 19.38
N GLN A 230 23.58 8.43 19.55
CA GLN A 230 22.27 7.88 19.24
C GLN A 230 21.93 7.99 17.75
N THR A 231 22.05 6.88 17.02
CA THR A 231 21.08 6.56 15.97
C THR A 231 19.68 6.71 16.54
N HIS A 232 18.80 7.47 15.86
CA HIS A 232 17.40 7.67 16.22
C HIS A 232 16.65 6.33 16.35
N THR A 233 16.74 5.68 17.51
CA THR A 233 15.90 4.55 17.89
C THR A 233 14.58 5.12 18.43
N PRO A 234 13.45 4.92 17.75
CA PRO A 234 12.16 5.28 18.31
C PRO A 234 11.90 4.40 19.54
N LYS A 235 11.47 5.01 20.65
CA LYS A 235 11.03 4.28 21.84
C LYS A 235 9.52 4.34 21.99
N SER A 236 8.96 3.23 22.43
CA SER A 236 7.55 3.00 22.80
C SER A 236 7.10 3.93 23.94
N ASP A 237 5.97 4.60 23.77
CA ASP A 237 5.35 5.43 24.81
C ASP A 237 4.47 4.59 25.78
N ASN A 238 4.39 5.05 27.02
CA ASN A 238 3.73 4.44 28.16
C ASN A 238 2.20 4.64 28.14
N GLY A 239 1.49 3.79 27.40
CA GLY A 239 0.09 3.45 27.73
C GLY A 239 -1.02 4.15 26.94
N ILE A 240 -0.71 4.79 25.81
CA ILE A 240 -1.71 5.22 24.82
C ILE A 240 -1.19 4.77 23.46
N GLU A 241 -1.71 3.65 22.96
CA GLU A 241 -1.35 3.01 21.68
C GLU A 241 0.16 2.75 21.52
N HIS A 242 0.68 1.70 22.18
CA HIS A 242 2.05 1.25 21.97
C HIS A 242 2.29 0.97 20.47
N THR A 243 3.07 1.84 19.84
CA THR A 243 3.46 1.70 18.44
C THR A 243 4.94 1.37 18.40
N ASP A 244 5.28 0.12 18.07
CA ASP A 244 6.68 -0.24 17.82
C ASP A 244 7.07 0.29 16.44
N ALA A 245 8.23 0.91 16.33
CA ALA A 245 8.69 1.52 15.09
C ALA A 245 10.07 0.94 14.74
N ALA A 246 10.20 0.42 13.53
CA ALA A 246 11.41 -0.26 13.08
C ALA A 246 11.74 0.06 11.62
N PHE A 247 13.03 0.26 11.35
CA PHE A 247 13.56 0.30 10.00
C PHE A 247 14.00 -1.10 9.58
N ALA A 248 13.61 -1.52 8.38
CA ALA A 248 14.20 -2.68 7.71
C ALA A 248 14.14 -2.50 6.19
N HIS A 249 14.91 -3.31 5.44
CA HIS A 249 14.80 -3.32 3.99
C HIS A 249 13.41 -3.75 3.54
N CYS A 250 12.92 -3.19 2.42
CA CYS A 250 11.62 -3.56 1.85
C CYS A 250 11.51 -5.08 1.67
N SER A 251 12.56 -5.73 1.14
CA SER A 251 12.59 -7.20 0.97
C SER A 251 12.42 -7.96 2.29
N THR A 252 13.03 -7.50 3.38
CA THR A 252 12.88 -8.12 4.71
C THR A 252 11.42 -8.05 5.18
N TRP A 253 10.76 -6.90 5.07
CA TRP A 253 9.35 -6.77 5.45
C TRP A 253 8.43 -7.64 4.60
N LEU A 254 8.68 -7.68 3.29
CA LEU A 254 7.92 -8.52 2.36
C LEU A 254 8.10 -10.01 2.66
N GLU A 255 9.31 -10.46 3.01
CA GLU A 255 9.58 -11.83 3.43
C GLU A 255 8.82 -12.21 4.71
N GLN A 256 8.82 -11.33 5.72
CA GLN A 256 8.06 -11.56 6.96
C GLN A 256 6.56 -11.64 6.69
N ALA A 257 6.02 -10.77 5.83
CA ALA A 257 4.61 -10.80 5.46
C ALA A 257 4.23 -12.07 4.69
N ARG A 258 5.10 -12.56 3.79
CA ARG A 258 4.90 -13.83 3.07
C ARG A 258 4.95 -15.04 4.01
N LYS A 259 5.75 -14.96 5.07
CA LYS A 259 5.77 -15.96 6.16
C LYS A 259 4.60 -15.80 7.15
N ASN A 260 3.73 -14.83 6.92
CA ASN A 260 2.61 -14.48 7.81
C ASN A 260 3.06 -14.10 9.24
N GLU A 261 4.30 -13.61 9.40
CA GLU A 261 4.86 -13.12 10.68
C GLU A 261 4.35 -11.71 11.01
N ILE A 262 4.05 -10.92 9.96
CA ILE A 262 3.48 -9.58 10.09
C ILE A 262 2.28 -9.40 9.16
N ILE A 263 1.48 -8.37 9.42
CA ILE A 263 0.30 -8.04 8.63
C ILE A 263 0.57 -6.78 7.82
N LEU A 264 0.58 -6.92 6.49
CA LEU A 264 0.65 -5.80 5.54
C LEU A 264 -0.62 -5.74 4.71
N PHE A 265 -1.29 -4.59 4.72
CA PHE A 265 -2.38 -4.33 3.80
C PHE A 265 -1.86 -4.11 2.37
N PRO A 266 -2.72 -4.29 1.35
CA PRO A 266 -2.32 -4.18 -0.05
C PRO A 266 -1.52 -2.91 -0.39
N PRO A 267 -1.87 -1.70 0.09
CA PRO A 267 -1.07 -0.50 -0.17
C PRO A 267 0.37 -0.63 0.36
N GLN A 268 0.54 -1.08 1.60
CA GLN A 268 1.85 -1.22 2.25
C GLN A 268 2.71 -2.26 1.54
N PHE A 269 2.15 -3.44 1.30
CA PHE A 269 2.85 -4.53 0.61
C PHE A 269 3.25 -4.10 -0.81
N TYR A 270 2.31 -3.54 -1.56
CA TYR A 270 2.52 -3.19 -2.95
C TYR A 270 3.57 -2.10 -3.14
N LEU A 271 3.50 -1.03 -2.34
CA LEU A 271 4.45 0.08 -2.47
C LEU A 271 5.87 -0.34 -2.05
N MET A 272 6.01 -1.18 -1.02
CA MET A 272 7.31 -1.78 -0.69
C MET A 272 7.79 -2.75 -1.77
N TYR A 273 6.90 -3.53 -2.39
CA TYR A 273 7.26 -4.41 -3.51
C TYR A 273 7.91 -3.62 -4.66
N LEU A 274 7.32 -2.49 -5.04
CA LEU A 274 7.89 -1.61 -6.06
C LEU A 274 9.26 -1.05 -5.66
N LEU A 275 9.40 -0.60 -4.41
CA LEU A 275 10.67 -0.03 -3.94
C LEU A 275 11.75 -1.08 -3.72
N ALA A 276 11.40 -2.34 -3.46
CA ALA A 276 12.36 -3.43 -3.23
C ALA A 276 13.19 -3.76 -4.49
N GLU A 277 12.70 -3.41 -5.69
CA GLU A 277 13.47 -3.52 -6.94
C GLU A 277 14.70 -2.60 -6.96
N PHE A 278 14.65 -1.48 -6.24
CA PHE A 278 15.70 -0.44 -6.24
C PHE A 278 16.46 -0.39 -4.90
N LEU A 279 15.73 -0.42 -3.78
CA LEU A 279 16.27 -0.31 -2.42
C LEU A 279 16.67 -1.69 -1.89
N VAL A 280 17.71 -2.25 -2.52
CA VAL A 280 18.17 -3.61 -2.28
C VAL A 280 18.79 -3.78 -0.89
N LYS A 281 18.67 -4.99 -0.32
CA LYS A 281 19.36 -5.38 0.90
C LYS A 281 20.81 -5.76 0.57
N PRO A 282 21.82 -5.33 1.34
CA PRO A 282 23.19 -5.73 1.06
C PRO A 282 23.39 -7.22 1.34
N GLY A 283 24.38 -7.82 0.66
CA GLY A 283 24.80 -9.19 0.93
C GLY A 283 25.30 -9.36 2.38
N VAL A 284 25.35 -10.61 2.85
CA VAL A 284 25.82 -10.91 4.21
C VAL A 284 27.24 -10.38 4.44
N GLY A 285 27.42 -9.60 5.51
CA GLY A 285 28.72 -9.00 5.87
C GLY A 285 29.16 -7.83 4.98
N ARG A 286 28.26 -7.30 4.14
CA ARG A 286 28.52 -6.16 3.27
C ARG A 286 27.68 -4.95 3.72
N GLU A 287 28.25 -3.77 3.56
CA GLU A 287 27.54 -2.50 3.65
C GLU A 287 27.63 -1.78 2.30
N PHE A 288 26.62 -0.98 1.97
CA PHE A 288 26.67 -0.14 0.78
C PHE A 288 27.53 1.09 1.05
N SER A 289 28.35 1.47 0.08
CA SER A 289 28.97 2.78 0.07
C SER A 289 27.92 3.89 -0.09
N ARG A 290 28.25 5.12 0.36
CA ARG A 290 27.40 6.30 0.14
C ARG A 290 26.97 6.46 -1.31
N GLY A 291 27.89 6.24 -2.27
CA GLY A 291 27.61 6.34 -3.70
C GLY A 291 26.64 5.27 -4.22
N GLU A 292 26.67 4.05 -3.67
CA GLU A 292 25.69 3.02 -4.00
C GLU A 292 24.29 3.34 -3.44
N LEU A 293 24.23 3.84 -2.19
CA LEU A 293 22.98 4.28 -1.59
C LEU A 293 22.35 5.43 -2.39
N GLU A 294 23.17 6.41 -2.79
CA GLU A 294 22.80 7.50 -3.71
C GLU A 294 22.33 6.98 -5.07
N GLY A 295 23.02 5.97 -5.63
CA GLY A 295 22.64 5.31 -6.86
C GLY A 295 21.23 4.74 -6.80
N GLN A 296 20.93 3.94 -5.76
CA GLN A 296 19.60 3.37 -5.55
C GLN A 296 18.51 4.46 -5.41
N ARG A 297 18.79 5.54 -4.65
CA ARG A 297 17.85 6.67 -4.50
C ARG A 297 17.57 7.35 -5.84
N ARG A 298 18.59 7.51 -6.68
CA ARG A 298 18.46 8.07 -8.04
C ARG A 298 17.59 7.19 -8.94
N GLU A 299 17.74 5.87 -8.85
CA GLU A 299 16.90 4.93 -9.60
C GLU A 299 15.44 5.00 -9.17
N VAL A 300 15.15 5.10 -7.86
CA VAL A 300 13.78 5.34 -7.36
C VAL A 300 13.23 6.64 -7.91
N ARG A 301 13.97 7.76 -7.82
CA ARG A 301 13.53 9.06 -8.38
C ARG A 301 13.23 8.94 -9.89
N GLY A 302 14.12 8.28 -10.63
CA GLY A 302 13.95 8.01 -12.05
C GLY A 302 12.72 7.14 -12.33
N PHE A 303 12.43 6.14 -11.50
CA PHE A 303 11.21 5.34 -11.60
C PHE A 303 9.93 6.18 -11.39
N LEU A 304 9.93 7.10 -10.43
CA LEU A 304 8.76 7.92 -10.10
C LEU A 304 8.39 8.94 -11.18
N VAL A 305 9.40 9.48 -11.89
CA VAL A 305 9.19 10.50 -12.94
C VAL A 305 9.08 9.94 -14.35
N ARG A 306 9.46 8.67 -14.55
CA ARG A 306 9.21 7.96 -15.81
C ARG A 306 7.71 7.89 -16.02
N ASP A 307 7.26 8.43 -17.15
CA ASP A 307 5.95 8.07 -17.70
C ASP A 307 5.95 6.56 -17.88
N GLY A 308 4.92 5.88 -17.36
CA GLY A 308 4.79 4.43 -17.46
C GLY A 308 4.90 3.98 -18.92
N ASP A 309 6.11 3.55 -19.28
CA ASP A 309 6.62 3.07 -20.57
C ASP A 309 6.42 4.01 -21.76
N VAL A 310 7.48 4.75 -22.08
CA VAL A 310 7.83 5.05 -23.48
C VAL A 310 9.06 4.18 -23.75
N ASP A 311 9.00 3.35 -24.79
CA ASP A 311 10.07 2.49 -25.34
C ASP A 311 10.02 0.99 -24.97
N GLY A 312 9.36 0.19 -25.83
CA GLY A 312 9.52 -1.27 -25.91
C GLY A 312 8.28 -1.99 -26.42
N GLU A 313 8.40 -2.76 -27.50
CA GLU A 313 7.32 -3.50 -28.18
C GLU A 313 6.41 -4.28 -27.20
N GLY A 314 5.17 -3.79 -27.03
CA GLY A 314 4.15 -4.39 -26.16
C GLY A 314 3.21 -3.39 -25.50
N GLY A 315 2.90 -2.28 -26.17
CA GLY A 315 2.21 -1.12 -25.58
C GLY A 315 0.81 -1.41 -25.02
N ASP A 316 0.63 -1.14 -23.72
CA ASP A 316 -0.41 -0.29 -23.10
C ASP A 316 -0.31 -0.42 -21.55
N GLY A 317 0.90 -0.25 -20.98
CA GLY A 317 1.18 -0.47 -19.55
C GLY A 317 1.14 0.80 -18.70
N GLY A 318 0.32 1.78 -19.11
CA GLY A 318 0.09 2.99 -18.33
C GLY A 318 0.23 4.33 -19.06
N ARG A 319 -0.26 4.51 -20.31
CA ARG A 319 -0.43 5.78 -21.07
C ARG A 319 0.07 7.11 -20.42
N GLY A 320 1.35 7.28 -20.12
CA GLY A 320 1.91 8.57 -19.66
C GLY A 320 1.34 9.19 -18.35
N VAL A 321 1.04 8.39 -17.32
CA VAL A 321 0.77 8.95 -15.97
C VAL A 321 1.91 8.64 -15.02
N LYS A 322 2.59 9.69 -14.56
CA LYS A 322 3.64 9.65 -13.53
C LYS A 322 3.11 9.10 -12.23
N TRP A 323 4.00 8.47 -11.45
CA TRP A 323 3.62 7.83 -10.19
C TRP A 323 2.88 8.77 -9.25
N GLY A 324 3.43 9.97 -9.00
CA GLY A 324 2.82 10.96 -8.11
C GLY A 324 1.36 11.31 -8.44
N ASP A 325 0.98 11.17 -9.71
CA ASP A 325 -0.36 11.45 -10.23
C ASP A 325 -1.25 10.20 -10.33
N LYS A 326 -0.72 8.99 -10.14
CA LYS A 326 -1.53 7.77 -10.13
C LYS A 326 -2.54 7.78 -9.00
N VAL A 327 -3.69 7.17 -9.27
CA VAL A 327 -4.76 6.94 -8.27
C VAL A 327 -5.18 5.48 -8.32
N ILE A 328 -5.10 4.81 -7.19
CA ILE A 328 -5.38 3.39 -7.05
C ILE A 328 -6.55 3.21 -6.08
N CYS A 329 -7.65 2.63 -6.58
CA CYS A 329 -8.77 2.13 -5.81
C CYS A 329 -8.88 0.62 -6.06
N PRO A 330 -8.28 -0.23 -5.20
CA PRO A 330 -8.21 -1.66 -5.42
C PRO A 330 -9.60 -2.27 -5.65
N SER A 331 -9.76 -3.05 -6.71
CA SER A 331 -11.05 -3.68 -6.98
C SER A 331 -10.86 -5.13 -7.40
N PRO A 332 -11.72 -6.06 -6.97
CA PRO A 332 -11.62 -7.44 -7.42
C PRO A 332 -11.67 -7.52 -8.96
N VAL A 333 -10.72 -8.24 -9.55
CA VAL A 333 -10.74 -8.54 -10.99
C VAL A 333 -11.79 -9.62 -11.24
N VAL A 334 -12.60 -9.42 -12.27
CA VAL A 334 -13.50 -10.45 -12.80
C VAL A 334 -12.84 -11.00 -14.07
N LEU A 335 -12.19 -12.15 -13.94
CA LEU A 335 -11.59 -12.87 -15.07
C LEU A 335 -12.68 -13.74 -15.71
N GLY A 336 -12.96 -13.51 -17.00
CA GLY A 336 -13.87 -14.32 -17.80
C GLY A 336 -15.36 -14.12 -17.51
N GLN A 337 -16.15 -13.80 -18.56
CA GLN A 337 -17.59 -14.01 -18.54
C GLN A 337 -17.87 -15.53 -18.59
N GLY A 338 -17.69 -16.26 -17.49
CA GLY A 338 -17.95 -17.70 -17.56
C GLY A 338 -17.73 -18.54 -16.31
N VAL A 339 -16.90 -18.13 -15.36
CA VAL A 339 -16.54 -19.03 -14.26
C VAL A 339 -17.32 -18.71 -12.99
N GLY A 340 -18.51 -19.29 -12.92
CA GLY A 340 -19.16 -19.59 -11.65
C GLY A 340 -18.53 -20.83 -11.01
N ILE A 341 -17.67 -20.65 -10.02
CA ILE A 341 -17.67 -21.58 -8.87
C ILE A 341 -18.49 -20.88 -7.79
N GLY A 342 -19.79 -21.18 -7.77
CA GLY A 342 -20.74 -20.87 -6.71
C GLY A 342 -20.54 -19.55 -5.94
N ILE A 343 -21.17 -18.47 -6.43
CA ILE A 343 -22.13 -17.58 -5.73
C ILE A 343 -22.23 -16.29 -6.57
N GLY A 344 -23.31 -16.15 -7.35
CA GLY A 344 -23.89 -14.87 -7.77
C GLY A 344 -23.13 -14.01 -8.81
N LYS A 345 -23.88 -13.51 -9.80
CA LYS A 345 -23.52 -12.38 -10.68
C LYS A 345 -22.83 -11.27 -9.87
N GLY A 346 -21.58 -10.93 -10.21
CA GLY A 346 -20.88 -9.71 -9.76
C GLY A 346 -19.71 -9.90 -8.78
N ILE A 347 -19.51 -11.08 -8.20
CA ILE A 347 -18.49 -11.23 -7.14
C ILE A 347 -17.15 -11.65 -7.77
N GLY A 348 -16.07 -10.91 -7.46
CA GLY A 348 -14.72 -11.18 -7.97
C GLY A 348 -14.29 -12.64 -7.81
N VAL A 349 -13.56 -13.16 -8.81
CA VAL A 349 -13.20 -14.57 -8.89
C VAL A 349 -12.15 -14.89 -7.81
N LYS A 350 -12.45 -15.84 -6.91
CA LYS A 350 -11.43 -16.42 -6.03
C LYS A 350 -10.64 -17.44 -6.84
N ARG A 351 -9.31 -17.40 -6.70
CA ARG A 351 -8.42 -18.45 -7.21
C ARG A 351 -8.67 -19.76 -6.47
N ALA A 352 -8.21 -20.87 -7.03
CA ALA A 352 -8.33 -22.20 -6.42
C ALA A 352 -7.66 -22.27 -5.03
N ASP A 353 -6.62 -21.47 -4.81
CA ASP A 353 -5.92 -21.31 -3.52
C ASP A 353 -6.67 -20.44 -2.48
N GLY A 354 -7.83 -19.88 -2.86
CA GLY A 354 -8.68 -19.05 -2.01
C GLY A 354 -8.29 -17.57 -1.98
N ARG A 355 -7.30 -17.13 -2.74
CA ARG A 355 -6.91 -15.71 -2.85
C ARG A 355 -7.85 -14.94 -3.78
N VAL A 356 -8.05 -13.67 -3.45
CA VAL A 356 -8.73 -12.67 -4.28
C VAL A 356 -7.68 -11.94 -5.11
N VAL A 357 -7.97 -11.74 -6.40
CA VAL A 357 -7.14 -10.91 -7.29
C VAL A 357 -7.68 -9.48 -7.26
N LEU A 358 -6.87 -8.52 -6.82
CA LEU A 358 -7.18 -7.10 -6.78
C LEU A 358 -6.47 -6.38 -7.93
N GLY A 359 -7.26 -5.80 -8.84
CA GLY A 359 -6.79 -4.89 -9.87
C GLY A 359 -6.47 -3.53 -9.28
N LEU A 360 -5.39 -2.92 -9.76
CA LEU A 360 -4.87 -1.65 -9.28
C LEU A 360 -5.05 -0.50 -10.30
N ASP A 361 -5.75 -0.74 -11.41
CA ASP A 361 -5.85 0.17 -12.55
C ASP A 361 -6.85 1.32 -12.33
N LYS A 362 -7.87 1.11 -11.49
CA LYS A 362 -9.01 2.02 -11.36
C LYS A 362 -8.78 3.09 -10.31
N GLN A 363 -9.27 4.29 -10.59
CA GLN A 363 -9.24 5.46 -9.72
C GLN A 363 -10.40 5.55 -8.71
N GLY A 364 -11.42 4.71 -8.86
CA GLY A 364 -12.61 4.71 -8.02
C GLY A 364 -13.69 5.73 -8.45
N PRO A 365 -14.88 5.69 -7.84
CA PRO A 365 -16.02 6.52 -8.25
C PRO A 365 -15.80 8.02 -8.02
N GLU A 366 -14.92 8.42 -7.09
CA GLU A 366 -14.61 9.83 -6.81
C GLU A 366 -13.99 10.57 -7.99
N LEU A 367 -13.32 9.83 -8.87
CA LEU A 367 -12.57 10.36 -10.00
C LEU A 367 -13.00 9.72 -11.33
N GLU A 368 -14.23 9.18 -11.37
CA GLU A 368 -14.83 8.67 -12.58
C GLU A 368 -14.85 9.76 -13.66
N GLY A 369 -14.41 9.41 -14.87
CA GLY A 369 -14.27 10.37 -15.98
C GLY A 369 -13.00 11.21 -15.97
N SER A 370 -12.15 11.13 -14.93
CA SER A 370 -10.81 11.73 -14.98
C SER A 370 -9.83 10.85 -15.77
N GLU A 371 -8.76 11.46 -16.29
CA GLU A 371 -7.67 10.75 -16.98
C GLU A 371 -6.72 10.02 -16.04
N ARG A 372 -6.84 10.28 -14.73
CA ARG A 372 -6.02 9.65 -13.69
C ARG A 372 -6.46 8.20 -13.48
N ARG A 373 -5.47 7.34 -13.32
CA ARG A 373 -5.63 5.89 -13.17
C ARG A 373 -4.44 5.32 -12.42
N GLY A 374 -4.52 4.05 -12.06
CA GLY A 374 -3.52 3.39 -11.23
C GLY A 374 -2.48 2.61 -12.03
N ASP A 375 -2.14 1.43 -11.55
CA ASP A 375 -1.22 0.50 -12.21
C ASP A 375 -2.02 -0.61 -12.91
N ASP A 376 -1.92 -0.67 -14.24
CA ASP A 376 -2.58 -1.65 -15.08
C ASP A 376 -1.73 -2.90 -15.32
N LYS A 377 -0.41 -2.83 -15.15
CA LYS A 377 0.50 -3.95 -15.35
C LYS A 377 0.40 -4.99 -14.25
N ARG A 378 0.10 -4.57 -13.02
CA ARG A 378 0.20 -5.44 -11.84
C ARG A 378 -1.13 -5.61 -11.13
N VAL A 379 -1.27 -6.75 -10.47
CA VAL A 379 -2.38 -7.08 -9.58
C VAL A 379 -1.86 -7.55 -8.23
N VAL A 380 -2.67 -7.40 -7.18
CA VAL A 380 -2.36 -7.92 -5.84
C VAL A 380 -3.23 -9.14 -5.57
N LEU A 381 -2.61 -10.27 -5.27
CA LEU A 381 -3.27 -11.48 -4.78
C LEU A 381 -3.28 -11.42 -3.25
N VAL A 382 -4.42 -11.68 -2.62
CA VAL A 382 -4.55 -11.62 -1.16
C VAL A 382 -5.65 -12.52 -0.63
N LYS A 383 -5.39 -13.14 0.53
CA LYS A 383 -6.40 -13.87 1.30
C LYS A 383 -6.86 -13.03 2.49
N PHE A 384 -8.13 -12.66 2.53
CA PHE A 384 -8.69 -11.86 3.63
C PHE A 384 -9.23 -12.75 4.76
N GLY A 385 -8.50 -12.80 5.89
CA GLY A 385 -8.91 -13.48 7.11
C GLY A 385 -9.54 -12.56 8.14
N LYS A 386 -10.01 -13.14 9.25
CA LYS A 386 -10.50 -12.36 10.42
C LYS A 386 -9.40 -11.47 11.02
N GLU A 387 -8.17 -11.95 10.99
CA GLU A 387 -7.00 -11.24 11.52
C GLU A 387 -6.43 -10.20 10.54
N GLY A 388 -6.97 -10.10 9.32
CA GLY A 388 -6.45 -9.23 8.27
C GLY A 388 -5.96 -10.00 7.03
N PRO A 389 -5.28 -9.30 6.11
CA PRO A 389 -4.72 -9.89 4.90
C PRO A 389 -3.58 -10.86 5.22
N ARG A 390 -3.55 -11.97 4.48
CA ARG A 390 -2.54 -13.02 4.50
C ARG A 390 -2.21 -13.45 3.07
N ASP A 391 -1.08 -14.11 2.90
CA ASP A 391 -0.66 -14.68 1.61
C ASP A 391 -0.67 -13.64 0.47
N VAL A 392 -0.18 -12.43 0.79
CA VAL A 392 -0.16 -11.29 -0.14
C VAL A 392 0.97 -11.45 -1.14
N GLU A 393 0.65 -11.31 -2.43
CA GLU A 393 1.61 -11.34 -3.53
C GLU A 393 1.27 -10.31 -4.62
N VAL A 394 2.26 -9.97 -5.44
CA VAL A 394 2.11 -9.10 -6.61
C VAL A 394 2.48 -9.90 -7.84
N TRP A 395 1.61 -9.90 -8.84
CA TRP A 395 1.79 -10.62 -10.11
C TRP A 395 1.60 -9.66 -11.30
N ASP A 396 2.17 -9.99 -12.46
CA ASP A 396 1.82 -9.33 -13.73
C ASP A 396 0.37 -9.70 -14.08
N ARG A 397 -0.41 -8.72 -14.54
CA ARG A 397 -1.81 -8.92 -14.90
C ARG A 397 -1.96 -9.95 -16.01
N ARG A 398 -1.07 -9.93 -17.01
CA ARG A 398 -1.12 -10.84 -18.17
C ARG A 398 -0.91 -12.28 -17.73
N GLU A 399 0.02 -12.53 -16.80
CA GLU A 399 0.25 -13.87 -16.24
C GLU A 399 -1.00 -14.42 -15.56
N VAL A 400 -1.72 -13.58 -14.81
CA VAL A 400 -2.98 -13.97 -14.14
C VAL A 400 -4.11 -14.23 -15.15
N GLU A 401 -4.19 -13.44 -16.21
CA GLU A 401 -5.16 -13.62 -17.29
C GLU A 401 -4.89 -14.92 -18.08
N GLU A 402 -3.62 -15.19 -18.42
CA GLU A 402 -3.18 -16.40 -19.10
C GLU A 402 -3.46 -17.66 -18.26
N GLU A 403 -3.20 -17.62 -16.96
CA GLU A 403 -3.55 -18.71 -16.04
C GLU A 403 -5.06 -18.96 -16.00
N GLY A 404 -5.87 -17.89 -15.98
CA GLY A 404 -7.33 -17.98 -16.05
C GLY A 404 -7.81 -18.70 -17.32
N VAL A 405 -7.29 -18.30 -18.48
CA VAL A 405 -7.63 -18.91 -19.78
C VAL A 405 -7.19 -20.38 -19.85
N ARG A 406 -6.02 -20.72 -19.30
CA ARG A 406 -5.54 -22.10 -19.25
C ARG A 406 -6.45 -22.97 -18.39
N GLY A 407 -6.86 -22.48 -17.22
CA GLY A 407 -7.79 -23.19 -16.33
C GLY A 407 -9.16 -23.43 -16.96
N GLU A 408 -9.67 -22.51 -17.79
CA GLU A 408 -10.90 -22.71 -18.56
C GLU A 408 -10.74 -23.85 -19.57
N LYS A 409 -9.67 -23.85 -20.36
CA LYS A 409 -9.39 -24.89 -21.38
C LYS A 409 -9.21 -26.29 -20.78
N GLU A 410 -8.58 -26.40 -19.61
CA GLU A 410 -8.41 -27.69 -18.93
C GLU A 410 -9.76 -28.23 -18.43
N ARG A 411 -10.64 -27.38 -17.88
CA ARG A 411 -11.98 -27.79 -17.43
C ARG A 411 -12.93 -28.12 -18.56
N GLU A 412 -12.86 -27.42 -19.69
CA GLU A 412 -13.64 -27.77 -20.87
C GLU A 412 -13.28 -29.16 -21.39
N ARG A 413 -11.98 -29.52 -21.37
CA ARG A 413 -11.52 -30.87 -21.74
C ARG A 413 -12.00 -31.94 -20.75
N ASP A 414 -11.90 -31.68 -19.44
CA ASP A 414 -12.36 -32.62 -18.43
C ASP A 414 -13.89 -32.81 -18.46
N GLY A 415 -14.64 -31.72 -18.68
CA GLY A 415 -16.10 -31.75 -18.78
C GLY A 415 -16.62 -32.42 -20.06
N ASP A 416 -15.90 -32.34 -21.17
CA ASP A 416 -16.23 -33.09 -22.39
C ASP A 416 -15.88 -34.58 -22.23
N GLY A 417 -14.78 -34.90 -21.53
CA GLY A 417 -14.40 -36.27 -21.19
C GLY A 417 -15.40 -36.98 -20.29
N ASP A 418 -15.99 -36.29 -19.30
CA ASP A 418 -17.06 -36.85 -18.46
C ASP A 418 -18.36 -37.06 -19.24
N ARG A 419 -18.71 -36.15 -20.17
CA ARG A 419 -19.88 -36.30 -21.05
C ARG A 419 -19.73 -37.44 -22.06
N GLU A 420 -18.51 -37.69 -22.52
CA GLU A 420 -18.21 -38.80 -23.43
C GLU A 420 -18.32 -40.14 -22.70
N ARG A 421 -17.83 -40.24 -21.45
CA ARG A 421 -18.01 -41.42 -20.59
C ARG A 421 -19.46 -41.71 -20.24
N GLU A 422 -20.25 -40.68 -19.90
CA GLU A 422 -21.70 -40.83 -19.65
C GLU A 422 -22.47 -41.28 -20.90
N ARG A 423 -22.01 -40.91 -22.11
CA ARG A 423 -22.59 -41.39 -23.38
C ARG A 423 -22.24 -42.84 -23.66
N GLU A 424 -21.02 -43.27 -23.39
CA GLU A 424 -20.60 -44.67 -23.56
C GLU A 424 -21.31 -45.60 -22.56
N GLU A 425 -21.50 -45.18 -21.31
CA GLU A 425 -22.25 -45.97 -20.31
C GLU A 425 -23.74 -46.10 -20.66
N ASN A 426 -24.37 -45.04 -21.21
CA ASN A 426 -25.77 -45.10 -21.66
C ASN A 426 -25.98 -45.95 -22.94
N LEU A 427 -24.94 -46.08 -23.79
CA LEU A 427 -25.00 -46.92 -24.99
C LEU A 427 -24.73 -48.41 -24.68
N GLY A 428 -24.09 -48.73 -23.54
CA GLY A 428 -23.80 -50.10 -23.09
C GLY A 428 -24.96 -50.81 -22.37
N GLY A 429 -26.00 -50.09 -21.92
CA GLY A 429 -27.11 -50.66 -21.13
C GLY A 429 -28.27 -51.29 -21.93
N GLY A 430 -28.20 -51.26 -23.27
CA GLY A 430 -29.31 -51.62 -24.16
C GLY A 430 -29.19 -53.00 -24.81
N GLY A 431 -29.01 -54.08 -24.04
CA GLY A 431 -28.96 -55.41 -24.66
C GLY A 431 -28.95 -56.60 -23.70
N GLU A 432 -30.12 -57.00 -23.21
CA GLU A 432 -30.55 -58.42 -23.23
C GLU A 432 -32.02 -58.57 -22.80
N LYS A 433 -32.86 -58.98 -23.76
CA LYS A 433 -34.19 -59.55 -23.54
C LYS A 433 -34.09 -61.07 -23.57
N GLY A 434 -34.78 -61.74 -22.66
CA GLY A 434 -35.20 -63.14 -22.77
C GLY A 434 -35.47 -63.70 -21.38
N GLY A 435 -36.58 -64.34 -21.02
CA GLY A 435 -37.65 -64.97 -21.77
C GLY A 435 -38.10 -66.19 -20.95
N GLY A 436 -39.41 -66.39 -20.79
CA GLY A 436 -40.00 -67.58 -20.13
C GLY A 436 -40.25 -67.41 -18.63
N GLY A 437 -41.33 -67.90 -18.03
CA GLY A 437 -42.39 -68.78 -18.50
C GLY A 437 -43.51 -68.86 -17.46
N ALA A 438 -44.64 -69.41 -17.89
CA ALA A 438 -45.92 -69.50 -17.19
C ALA A 438 -45.98 -70.59 -16.08
N LYS A 439 -47.12 -70.58 -15.37
CA LYS A 439 -47.70 -71.56 -14.40
C LYS A 439 -47.20 -71.42 -12.95
N LEU A 440 -48.04 -71.41 -11.91
CA LEU A 440 -49.43 -71.82 -11.71
C LEU A 440 -50.08 -70.93 -10.65
#